data_AF-A0A543DW29-F1
#
_entry.id   AF-A0A543DW29-F1
#
_cell.length_a   1.000
_cell.length_b   1.000
_cell.length_c   1.000
_cell.angle_alpha   90.00
_cell.angle_beta   90.00
_cell.angle_gamma   90.00
#
_symmetry.space_group_name_H-M   'P 1'
#
loop_
_entity.id
_entity.type
_entity.pdbx_description
1 polymer ?
#
loop_
_entity_poly.entity_id
_entity_poly.type
_entity_poly.pdbx_seq_one_letter_code
_entity_poly.pdbx_strand_id
1 'polypeptide(L)'
;MLRVGLTGGIGSGKSTVARRLVARGAVLVDSDALAREVVAPGTDGLAEVVAAFGDGVVDAAGALDRPALAAVVFGDPAARERLNAIVHPRVRARSDELIATAAADAVVVQDVPLLVENGMAPLFPLVVVVHAEAEERVRRLVHLRGMPEADARARIAAQSDDAARRAAADVWLDNSGGPGDLDAAVDELWERRLVPFEANLRERRVASAGAPRSAAPDPTWAAQAARLRARVAAAAGDRGRGVAHTGPTAVPGLPAADVIDLQLGVGSPADADAVRDALQDAGFPRHPDPPGSSEWPQRLHGAADPERAVRVHVREVGTPGWRYALLLRDWLRADAVAREEYLGVARDAPARCADDLDVARWASAWESWCDAARPRADAWAATSAWVPSLD
;
A
#
# COMPACT_ATOMS: atom_id res chain seq x y z
N MET A 1 7.05 4.62 -14.39
CA MET A 1 7.73 3.65 -13.52
C MET A 1 6.88 3.32 -12.30
N LEU A 2 6.56 2.05 -12.13
CA LEU A 2 5.89 1.51 -10.95
C LEU A 2 6.94 1.00 -9.96
N ARG A 3 6.83 1.39 -8.68
CA ARG A 3 7.67 0.84 -7.59
C ARG A 3 6.88 -0.21 -6.81
N VAL A 4 7.42 -1.42 -6.70
CA VAL A 4 6.81 -2.55 -6.00
C VAL A 4 7.69 -2.94 -4.83
N GLY A 5 7.14 -2.92 -3.61
CA GLY A 5 7.82 -3.46 -2.44
C GLY A 5 7.68 -4.98 -2.43
N LEU A 6 8.78 -5.70 -2.37
CA LEU A 6 8.80 -7.16 -2.26
C LEU A 6 9.35 -7.56 -0.90
N THR A 7 8.58 -8.34 -0.15
CA THR A 7 8.99 -8.83 1.16
C THR A 7 8.44 -10.23 1.44
N GLY A 8 8.81 -10.81 2.56
CA GLY A 8 8.42 -12.16 2.97
C GLY A 8 9.31 -12.68 4.07
N GLY A 9 8.76 -13.58 4.90
CA GLY A 9 9.50 -14.19 5.99
C GLY A 9 10.72 -14.97 5.48
N ILE A 10 11.74 -15.14 6.33
CA ILE A 10 12.91 -15.96 5.99
C ILE A 10 12.47 -17.37 5.58
N GLY A 11 12.97 -17.88 4.45
CA GLY A 11 12.56 -19.19 3.90
C GLY A 11 11.27 -19.20 3.06
N SER A 12 10.58 -18.05 2.91
CA SER A 12 9.32 -17.96 2.13
C SER A 12 9.49 -18.17 0.62
N GLY A 13 10.67 -17.93 0.06
CA GLY A 13 10.91 -17.99 -1.39
C GLY A 13 10.90 -16.64 -2.11
N LYS A 14 11.02 -15.52 -1.37
CA LYS A 14 11.20 -14.16 -1.91
C LYS A 14 12.18 -14.07 -3.10
N SER A 15 13.36 -14.68 -2.98
CA SER A 15 14.36 -14.69 -4.06
C SER A 15 13.90 -15.44 -5.33
N THR A 16 12.98 -16.41 -5.21
CA THR A 16 12.37 -17.07 -6.37
C THR A 16 11.44 -16.10 -7.10
N VAL A 17 10.57 -15.41 -6.37
CA VAL A 17 9.70 -14.36 -6.93
C VAL A 17 10.51 -13.25 -7.59
N ALA A 18 11.55 -12.75 -6.90
CA ALA A 18 12.42 -11.71 -7.46
C ALA A 18 13.07 -12.13 -8.78
N ARG A 19 13.63 -13.36 -8.85
CA ARG A 19 14.21 -13.89 -10.09
C ARG A 19 13.17 -14.02 -11.21
N ARG A 20 11.95 -14.48 -10.87
CA ARG A 20 10.88 -14.63 -11.88
C ARG A 20 10.43 -13.27 -12.42
N LEU A 21 10.27 -12.26 -11.56
CA LEU A 21 9.96 -10.89 -11.98
C LEU A 21 11.07 -10.29 -12.86
N VAL A 22 12.34 -10.49 -12.52
CA VAL A 22 13.48 -10.07 -13.37
C VAL A 22 13.42 -10.76 -14.73
N ALA A 23 13.11 -12.07 -14.78
CA ALA A 23 12.95 -12.79 -16.04
C ALA A 23 11.79 -12.27 -16.90
N ARG A 24 10.80 -11.60 -16.30
CA ARG A 24 9.70 -10.90 -16.99
C ARG A 24 10.03 -9.45 -17.38
N GLY A 25 11.19 -8.93 -16.98
CA GLY A 25 11.68 -7.60 -17.35
C GLY A 25 11.67 -6.58 -16.20
N ALA A 26 11.41 -6.98 -14.96
CA ALA A 26 11.49 -6.09 -13.81
C ALA A 26 12.94 -5.68 -13.51
N VAL A 27 13.13 -4.45 -13.04
CA VAL A 27 14.40 -3.99 -12.46
C VAL A 27 14.40 -4.31 -10.97
N LEU A 28 15.34 -5.13 -10.52
CA LEU A 28 15.46 -5.50 -9.10
C LEU A 28 16.44 -4.56 -8.39
N VAL A 29 15.97 -3.98 -7.28
CA VAL A 29 16.78 -3.28 -6.29
C VAL A 29 16.79 -4.14 -5.04
N ASP A 30 17.88 -4.90 -4.81
CA ASP A 30 18.04 -5.76 -3.65
C ASP A 30 18.76 -5.00 -2.53
N SER A 31 18.00 -4.61 -1.49
CA SER A 31 18.53 -3.82 -0.38
C SER A 31 19.67 -4.52 0.35
N ASP A 32 19.61 -5.84 0.48
CA ASP A 32 20.64 -6.62 1.14
C ASP A 32 21.90 -6.67 0.28
N ALA A 33 21.76 -6.85 -1.04
CA ALA A 33 22.89 -6.83 -1.97
C ALA A 33 23.57 -5.45 -1.98
N LEU A 34 22.79 -4.37 -2.06
CA LEU A 34 23.29 -3.01 -2.02
C LEU A 34 23.99 -2.69 -0.70
N ALA A 35 23.45 -3.15 0.43
CA ALA A 35 24.11 -3.02 1.73
C ALA A 35 25.47 -3.76 1.79
N ARG A 36 25.73 -4.74 0.91
CA ARG A 36 27.06 -5.35 0.75
C ARG A 36 27.96 -4.55 -0.17
N GLU A 37 27.40 -4.08 -1.29
CA GLU A 37 28.12 -3.31 -2.30
C GLU A 37 28.71 -2.02 -1.73
N VAL A 38 27.93 -1.25 -0.96
CA VAL A 38 28.35 0.06 -0.48
C VAL A 38 29.47 0.02 0.56
N VAL A 39 29.77 -1.15 1.13
CA VAL A 39 30.87 -1.42 2.07
C VAL A 39 31.86 -2.45 1.54
N ALA A 40 31.91 -2.63 0.21
CA ALA A 40 32.89 -3.48 -0.43
C ALA A 40 34.32 -2.88 -0.30
N PRO A 41 35.38 -3.70 -0.48
CA PRO A 41 36.75 -3.20 -0.50
C PRO A 41 36.93 -2.02 -1.47
N GLY A 42 37.53 -0.94 -0.97
CA GLY A 42 37.83 0.26 -1.76
C GLY A 42 36.70 1.30 -1.82
N THR A 43 35.56 1.08 -1.14
CA THR A 43 34.50 2.11 -1.06
C THR A 43 34.69 3.05 0.14
N ASP A 44 34.19 4.27 0.00
CA ASP A 44 34.12 5.23 1.11
C ASP A 44 33.28 4.70 2.28
N GLY A 45 32.27 3.87 1.99
CA GLY A 45 31.45 3.24 3.02
C GLY A 45 32.23 2.29 3.91
N LEU A 46 33.14 1.49 3.33
CA LEU A 46 34.02 0.64 4.14
C LEU A 46 34.99 1.48 4.97
N ALA A 47 35.58 2.52 4.38
CA ALA A 47 36.51 3.40 5.10
C ALA A 47 35.84 4.09 6.31
N GLU A 48 34.59 4.56 6.17
CA GLU A 48 33.84 5.14 7.29
C GLU A 48 33.46 4.10 8.36
N VAL A 49 33.13 2.87 7.96
CA VAL A 49 32.89 1.78 8.91
C VAL A 49 34.16 1.47 9.71
N VAL A 50 35.32 1.37 9.05
CA VAL A 50 36.61 1.16 9.75
C VAL A 50 36.94 2.32 10.67
N ALA A 51 36.72 3.57 10.24
CA ALA A 51 36.93 4.74 11.09
C ALA A 51 36.04 4.74 12.35
N ALA A 52 34.81 4.22 12.25
CA ALA A 52 33.85 4.19 13.35
C ALA A 52 34.02 3.00 14.31
N PHE A 53 34.49 1.84 13.82
CA PHE A 53 34.52 0.58 14.58
C PHE A 53 35.93 -0.01 14.76
N GLY A 54 36.95 0.61 14.15
CA GLY A 54 38.34 0.19 14.20
C GLY A 54 38.69 -0.94 13.22
N ASP A 55 39.97 -1.26 13.09
CA ASP A 55 40.47 -2.25 12.12
C ASP A 55 40.03 -3.70 12.44
N GLY A 56 39.46 -3.96 13.62
CA GLY A 56 38.96 -5.27 14.00
C GLY A 56 37.72 -5.74 13.21
N VAL A 57 37.13 -4.88 12.36
CA VAL A 57 35.98 -5.22 11.51
C VAL A 57 36.36 -5.50 10.05
N VAL A 58 37.66 -5.57 9.74
CA VAL A 58 38.16 -5.99 8.42
C VAL A 58 38.99 -7.26 8.54
N ASP A 59 38.88 -8.11 7.52
CA ASP A 59 39.68 -9.33 7.40
C ASP A 59 41.08 -9.06 6.83
N ALA A 60 41.91 -10.10 6.74
CA ALA A 60 43.28 -10.00 6.23
C ALA A 60 43.35 -9.58 4.74
N ALA A 61 42.25 -9.68 3.99
CA ALA A 61 42.16 -9.23 2.61
C ALA A 61 41.66 -7.77 2.49
N GLY A 62 41.40 -7.10 3.62
CA GLY A 62 40.86 -5.74 3.66
C GLY A 62 39.36 -5.67 3.33
N ALA A 63 38.64 -6.79 3.39
CA ALA A 63 37.19 -6.84 3.24
C ALA A 63 36.50 -6.79 4.60
N LEU A 64 35.22 -6.39 4.62
CA LEU A 64 34.45 -6.32 5.86
C LEU A 64 34.26 -7.71 6.48
N ASP A 65 34.78 -7.91 7.69
CA ASP A 65 34.49 -9.07 8.53
C ASP A 65 33.11 -8.89 9.17
N ARG A 66 32.09 -9.44 8.49
CA ARG A 66 30.70 -9.36 8.93
C ARG A 66 30.46 -10.03 10.28
N PRO A 67 30.97 -11.24 10.57
CA PRO A 67 30.93 -11.81 11.93
C PRO A 67 31.51 -10.89 13.00
N ALA A 68 32.68 -10.29 12.76
CA ALA A 68 33.30 -9.38 13.72
C ALA A 68 32.45 -8.11 13.93
N LEU A 69 32.00 -7.48 12.85
CA LEU A 69 31.12 -6.31 12.94
C LEU A 69 29.79 -6.66 13.65
N ALA A 70 29.21 -7.82 13.33
CA ALA A 70 27.99 -8.32 13.96
C ALA A 70 28.17 -8.46 15.47
N ALA A 71 29.28 -9.03 15.94
CA ALA A 71 29.57 -9.17 17.36
C ALA A 71 29.62 -7.81 18.10
N VAL A 72 30.05 -6.75 17.41
CA VAL A 72 30.04 -5.37 17.95
C VAL A 72 28.64 -4.77 17.97
N VAL A 73 27.85 -4.91 16.89
CA VAL A 73 26.58 -4.19 16.73
C VAL A 73 25.36 -4.89 17.32
N PHE A 74 25.36 -6.22 17.45
CA PHE A 74 24.17 -6.95 17.93
C PHE A 74 23.88 -6.71 19.42
N GLY A 75 24.90 -6.41 20.23
CA GLY A 75 24.75 -6.14 21.65
C GLY A 75 24.63 -4.65 22.02
N ASP A 76 24.87 -3.74 21.07
CA ASP A 76 24.94 -2.29 21.32
C ASP A 76 24.00 -1.53 20.36
N PRO A 77 22.84 -1.05 20.86
CA PRO A 77 21.92 -0.23 20.07
C PRO A 77 22.55 1.04 19.48
N ALA A 78 23.47 1.69 20.19
CA ALA A 78 24.14 2.89 19.70
C ALA A 78 25.15 2.56 18.59
N ALA A 79 25.88 1.44 18.71
CA ALA A 79 26.73 0.93 17.64
C ALA A 79 25.92 0.62 16.36
N ARG A 80 24.76 -0.03 16.52
CA ARG A 80 23.85 -0.31 15.40
C ARG A 80 23.33 0.97 14.75
N GLU A 81 22.97 1.99 15.53
CA GLU A 81 22.55 3.28 15.00
C GLU A 81 23.67 3.98 14.21
N ARG A 82 24.90 3.97 14.74
CA ARG A 82 26.08 4.49 14.03
C ARG A 82 26.31 3.78 12.70
N LEU A 83 26.24 2.44 12.68
CA LEU A 83 26.37 1.67 11.44
C LEU A 83 25.27 2.03 10.44
N ASN A 84 24.02 2.10 10.90
CA ASN A 84 22.88 2.45 10.06
C ASN A 84 23.03 3.87 9.47
N ALA A 85 23.56 4.83 10.23
CA ALA A 85 23.83 6.18 9.75
C ALA A 85 24.88 6.23 8.63
N ILE A 86 25.84 5.31 8.62
CA ILE A 86 26.84 5.18 7.54
C ILE A 86 26.25 4.47 6.31
N VAL A 87 25.53 3.35 6.53
CA VAL A 87 25.10 2.45 5.45
C VAL A 87 23.82 2.91 4.77
N HIS A 88 22.79 3.34 5.51
CA HIS A 88 21.47 3.64 4.93
C HIS A 88 21.50 4.77 3.88
N PRO A 89 22.19 5.90 4.08
CA PRO A 89 22.27 6.95 3.07
C PRO A 89 22.91 6.45 1.76
N ARG A 90 23.93 5.59 1.86
CA ARG A 90 24.62 5.01 0.70
C ARG A 90 23.75 4.01 -0.05
N VAL A 91 23.05 3.14 0.67
CA VAL A 91 22.08 2.21 0.06
C VAL A 91 20.99 2.99 -0.66
N ARG A 92 20.49 4.09 -0.07
CA ARG A 92 19.52 4.97 -0.72
C ARG A 92 20.07 5.59 -1.99
N ALA A 93 21.24 6.25 -1.93
CA ALA A 93 21.88 6.86 -3.09
C ALA A 93 22.09 5.83 -4.23
N ARG A 94 22.58 4.63 -3.89
CA ARG A 94 22.79 3.56 -4.86
C ARG A 94 21.48 3.03 -5.44
N SER A 95 20.43 2.92 -4.63
CA SER A 95 19.09 2.57 -5.10
C SER A 95 18.56 3.62 -6.07
N ASP A 96 18.74 4.90 -5.76
CA ASP A 96 18.29 6.01 -6.59
C ASP A 96 19.03 6.04 -7.95
N GLU A 97 20.33 5.71 -7.98
CA GLU A 97 21.09 5.54 -9.23
C GLU A 97 20.55 4.40 -10.11
N LEU A 98 20.27 3.24 -9.51
CA LEU A 98 19.69 2.10 -10.24
C LEU A 98 18.31 2.42 -10.79
N ILE A 99 17.50 3.18 -10.03
CA ILE A 99 16.18 3.61 -10.47
C ILE A 99 16.31 4.66 -11.59
N ALA A 100 17.23 5.61 -11.48
CA ALA A 100 17.42 6.67 -12.46
C ALA A 100 17.93 6.15 -13.83
N THR A 101 18.60 5.00 -13.84
CA THR A 101 19.09 4.34 -15.07
C THR A 101 18.09 3.39 -15.70
N ALA A 102 17.00 3.07 -15.01
CA ALA A 102 15.95 2.21 -15.54
C ALA A 102 15.05 2.95 -16.54
N ALA A 103 14.43 2.19 -17.45
CA ALA A 103 13.54 2.76 -18.47
C ALA A 103 12.31 3.42 -17.83
N ALA A 104 11.76 4.45 -18.47
CA ALA A 104 10.63 5.22 -17.94
C ALA A 104 9.36 4.37 -17.71
N ASP A 105 9.22 3.26 -18.44
CA ASP A 105 8.16 2.26 -18.36
C ASP A 105 8.53 1.03 -17.50
N ALA A 106 9.65 1.07 -16.76
CA ALA A 106 10.07 -0.06 -15.95
C ALA A 106 9.20 -0.26 -14.70
N VAL A 107 8.99 -1.53 -14.36
CA VAL A 107 8.55 -1.96 -13.03
C VAL A 107 9.79 -2.21 -12.18
N VAL A 108 9.96 -1.40 -11.13
CA VAL A 108 11.07 -1.52 -10.17
C VAL A 108 10.59 -2.31 -8.96
N VAL A 109 11.20 -3.47 -8.73
CA VAL A 109 10.95 -4.31 -7.57
C VAL A 109 12.03 -4.03 -6.53
N GLN A 110 11.63 -3.52 -5.37
CA GLN A 110 12.54 -3.28 -4.24
C GLN A 110 12.39 -4.43 -3.25
N ASP A 111 13.40 -5.30 -3.20
CA ASP A 111 13.46 -6.37 -2.21
C ASP A 111 13.92 -5.77 -0.87
N VAL A 112 12.98 -5.72 0.09
CA VAL A 112 13.17 -5.11 1.41
C VAL A 112 12.75 -6.13 2.48
N PRO A 113 13.70 -6.88 3.09
CA PRO A 113 13.39 -7.91 4.07
C PRO A 113 12.63 -7.42 5.30
N LEU A 114 12.87 -6.18 5.73
CA LEU A 114 12.27 -5.55 6.91
C LEU A 114 11.17 -4.52 6.56
N LEU A 115 10.52 -4.68 5.40
CA LEU A 115 9.52 -3.73 4.90
C LEU A 115 8.37 -3.56 5.89
N VAL A 116 7.90 -4.67 6.47
CA VAL A 116 6.75 -4.68 7.40
C VAL A 116 7.19 -4.19 8.78
N GLU A 117 8.31 -4.72 9.27
CA GLU A 117 8.92 -4.40 10.55
C GLU A 117 9.20 -2.90 10.69
N ASN A 118 9.63 -2.25 9.60
CA ASN A 118 9.95 -0.83 9.57
C ASN A 118 8.78 0.06 9.11
N GLY A 119 7.58 -0.50 8.92
CA GLY A 119 6.40 0.27 8.51
C GLY A 119 6.52 0.94 7.13
N MET A 120 7.30 0.35 6.22
CA MET A 120 7.62 0.95 4.92
C MET A 120 6.55 0.70 3.84
N ALA A 121 5.57 -0.18 4.10
CA ALA A 121 4.52 -0.51 3.14
C ALA A 121 3.81 0.71 2.49
N PRO A 122 3.48 1.79 3.24
CA PRO A 122 2.84 2.98 2.67
C PRO A 122 3.69 3.74 1.64
N LEU A 123 5.00 3.50 1.59
CA LEU A 123 5.92 4.15 0.65
C LEU A 123 5.88 3.53 -0.75
N PHE A 124 5.17 2.41 -0.91
CA PHE A 124 5.06 1.69 -2.17
C PHE A 124 3.62 1.77 -2.69
N PRO A 125 3.43 2.08 -4.00
CA PRO A 125 2.15 1.93 -4.68
C PRO A 125 1.56 0.51 -4.55
N LEU A 126 2.43 -0.51 -4.50
CA LEU A 126 2.05 -1.92 -4.36
C LEU A 126 3.07 -2.69 -3.51
N VAL A 127 2.60 -3.50 -2.58
CA VAL A 127 3.41 -4.43 -1.77
C VAL A 127 3.04 -5.87 -2.07
N VAL A 128 4.03 -6.65 -2.51
CA VAL A 128 3.97 -8.10 -2.70
C VAL A 128 4.61 -8.78 -1.50
N VAL A 129 3.84 -9.63 -0.83
CA VAL A 129 4.35 -10.49 0.24
C VAL A 129 4.38 -11.93 -0.24
N VAL A 130 5.53 -12.57 -0.09
CA VAL A 130 5.69 -14.01 -0.32
C VAL A 130 5.52 -14.74 1.00
N HIS A 131 4.57 -15.67 1.01
CA HIS A 131 4.22 -16.50 2.16
C HIS A 131 4.66 -17.95 1.95
N ALA A 132 4.96 -18.63 3.05
CA ALA A 132 4.98 -20.08 3.14
C ALA A 132 4.74 -20.43 4.62
N GLU A 133 4.08 -21.56 4.87
CA GLU A 133 3.85 -22.03 6.23
C GLU A 133 5.14 -22.12 7.06
N ALA A 134 5.05 -21.83 8.37
CA ALA A 134 6.22 -21.72 9.24
C ALA A 134 7.09 -23.00 9.24
N GLU A 135 6.46 -24.17 9.28
CA GLU A 135 7.17 -25.45 9.24
C GLU A 135 7.85 -25.70 7.88
N GLU A 136 7.25 -25.26 6.79
CA GLU A 136 7.85 -25.34 5.46
C GLU A 136 9.07 -24.40 5.34
N ARG A 137 9.00 -23.21 5.95
CA ARG A 137 10.13 -22.29 6.05
C ARG A 137 11.28 -22.90 6.87
N VAL A 138 10.97 -23.53 8.01
CA VAL A 138 11.97 -24.26 8.82
C VAL A 138 12.63 -25.36 7.99
N ARG A 139 11.82 -26.23 7.35
CA ARG A 139 12.30 -27.30 6.48
C ARG A 139 13.28 -26.79 5.42
N ARG A 140 12.93 -25.70 4.72
CA ARG A 140 13.78 -25.08 3.70
C ARG A 140 15.09 -24.55 4.28
N LEU A 141 15.05 -23.90 5.45
CA LEU A 141 16.26 -23.35 6.08
C LEU A 141 17.21 -24.44 6.56
N VAL A 142 16.67 -25.53 7.11
CA VAL A 142 17.47 -26.68 7.54
C VAL A 142 18.06 -27.41 6.34
N HIS A 143 17.23 -27.85 5.39
CA HIS A 143 17.67 -28.76 4.34
C HIS A 143 18.37 -28.07 3.16
N LEU A 144 18.00 -26.83 2.82
CA LEU A 144 18.58 -26.13 1.67
C LEU A 144 19.68 -25.15 2.08
N ARG A 145 19.70 -24.68 3.33
CA ARG A 145 20.70 -23.73 3.82
C ARG A 145 21.58 -24.27 4.95
N GLY A 146 21.37 -25.52 5.38
CA GLY A 146 22.20 -26.15 6.42
C GLY A 146 22.08 -25.50 7.80
N MET A 147 21.00 -24.74 8.06
CA MET A 147 20.81 -24.02 9.32
C MET A 147 20.38 -25.00 10.42
N PRO A 148 20.93 -24.92 11.64
CA PRO A 148 20.39 -25.66 12.78
C PRO A 148 18.92 -25.30 12.99
N GLU A 149 18.05 -26.30 13.23
CA GLU A 149 16.61 -26.07 13.36
C GLU A 149 16.26 -25.02 14.41
N ALA A 150 16.94 -25.05 15.57
CA ALA A 150 16.75 -24.07 16.63
C ALA A 150 17.06 -22.63 16.18
N ASP A 151 18.11 -22.42 15.37
CA ASP A 151 18.44 -21.11 14.80
C ASP A 151 17.38 -20.68 13.75
N ALA A 152 16.93 -21.61 12.90
CA ALA A 152 15.88 -21.34 11.93
C ALA A 152 14.58 -20.87 12.60
N ARG A 153 14.14 -21.57 13.65
CA ARG A 153 12.96 -21.20 14.44
C ARG A 153 13.13 -19.85 15.15
N ALA A 154 14.28 -19.62 15.77
CA ALA A 154 14.58 -18.36 16.46
C ALA A 154 14.52 -17.16 15.49
N ARG A 155 15.08 -17.30 14.28
CA ARG A 155 15.04 -16.24 13.26
C ARG A 155 13.63 -16.00 12.73
N ILE A 156 12.84 -17.04 12.51
CA ILE A 156 11.44 -16.90 12.09
C ILE A 156 10.65 -16.14 13.15
N ALA A 157 10.83 -16.48 14.43
CA ALA A 157 10.13 -15.86 15.55
C ALA A 157 10.53 -14.40 15.81
N ALA A 158 11.74 -13.99 15.38
CA ALA A 158 12.22 -12.62 15.54
C ALA A 158 11.68 -11.63 14.50
N GLN A 159 11.04 -12.11 13.42
CA GLN A 159 10.44 -11.27 12.38
C GLN A 159 8.97 -10.94 12.71
N SER A 160 8.35 -10.02 11.96
CA SER A 160 6.89 -9.80 12.06
C SER A 160 6.12 -11.11 11.91
N ASP A 161 4.93 -11.22 12.50
CA ASP A 161 4.06 -12.37 12.27
C ASP A 161 3.36 -12.29 10.90
N ASP A 162 2.70 -13.39 10.51
CA ASP A 162 2.03 -13.46 9.21
C ASP A 162 0.77 -12.59 9.15
N ALA A 163 0.16 -12.27 10.30
CA ALA A 163 -0.96 -11.35 10.38
C ALA A 163 -0.54 -9.91 10.01
N ALA A 164 0.58 -9.43 10.56
CA ALA A 164 1.17 -8.15 10.22
C ALA A 164 1.60 -8.09 8.74
N ARG A 165 2.20 -9.17 8.22
CA ARG A 165 2.51 -9.26 6.79
C ARG A 165 1.27 -9.21 5.92
N ARG A 166 0.23 -9.97 6.28
CA ARG A 166 -1.04 -10.00 5.53
C ARG A 166 -1.73 -8.65 5.56
N ALA A 167 -1.66 -7.94 6.69
CA ALA A 167 -2.18 -6.58 6.82
C ALA A 167 -1.48 -5.59 5.87
N ALA A 168 -0.17 -5.76 5.62
CA ALA A 168 0.63 -4.93 4.73
C ALA A 168 0.58 -5.33 3.24
N ALA A 169 0.11 -6.54 2.92
CA ALA A 169 0.12 -7.09 1.55
C ALA A 169 -1.01 -6.55 0.67
N ASP A 170 -0.68 -5.94 -0.48
CA ASP A 170 -1.64 -5.74 -1.57
C ASP A 170 -1.79 -7.02 -2.41
N VAL A 171 -0.69 -7.78 -2.51
CA VAL A 171 -0.62 -9.07 -3.17
C VAL A 171 0.00 -10.07 -2.20
N TRP A 172 -0.68 -11.21 -2.01
CA TRP A 172 -0.20 -12.32 -1.19
C TRP A 172 0.10 -13.51 -2.10
N LEU A 173 1.38 -13.82 -2.28
CA LEU A 173 1.83 -14.98 -3.05
C LEU A 173 2.12 -16.13 -2.10
N ASP A 174 1.28 -17.16 -2.15
CA ASP A 174 1.48 -18.37 -1.36
C ASP A 174 2.44 -19.34 -2.06
N ASN A 175 3.57 -19.62 -1.41
CA ASN A 175 4.59 -20.56 -1.87
C ASN A 175 4.55 -21.87 -1.07
N SER A 176 3.35 -22.29 -0.67
CA SER A 176 3.09 -23.60 -0.05
C SER A 176 2.61 -24.64 -1.07
N GLY A 177 2.41 -24.22 -2.33
CA GLY A 177 1.98 -25.06 -3.45
C GLY A 177 3.05 -25.98 -4.03
N GLY A 178 2.71 -26.63 -5.14
CA GLY A 178 3.58 -27.52 -5.89
C GLY A 178 4.67 -26.78 -6.69
N PRO A 179 5.65 -27.53 -7.24
CA PRO A 179 6.68 -26.95 -8.10
C PRO A 179 6.06 -26.23 -9.30
N GLY A 180 6.38 -24.96 -9.49
CA GLY A 180 5.90 -24.13 -10.62
C GLY A 180 4.67 -23.28 -10.32
N ASP A 181 3.90 -23.58 -9.26
CA ASP A 181 2.70 -22.81 -8.90
C ASP A 181 3.03 -21.34 -8.59
N LEU A 182 4.13 -21.12 -7.86
CA LEU A 182 4.59 -19.76 -7.55
C LEU A 182 5.00 -18.99 -8.80
N ASP A 183 5.69 -19.64 -9.75
CA ASP A 183 6.12 -18.98 -10.99
C ASP A 183 4.91 -18.59 -11.84
N ALA A 184 3.90 -19.46 -11.93
CA ALA A 184 2.64 -19.16 -12.61
C ALA A 184 1.89 -17.99 -11.95
N ALA A 185 1.83 -17.96 -10.61
CA ALA A 185 1.20 -16.85 -9.88
C ALA A 185 1.95 -15.52 -10.08
N VAL A 186 3.28 -15.53 -10.16
CA VAL A 186 4.08 -14.34 -10.47
C VAL A 186 3.86 -13.87 -11.90
N ASP A 187 3.74 -14.80 -12.84
CA ASP A 187 3.45 -14.47 -14.24
C ASP A 187 2.07 -13.84 -14.41
N GLU A 188 1.05 -14.40 -13.74
CA GLU A 188 -0.29 -13.85 -13.72
C GLU A 188 -0.30 -12.44 -13.10
N LEU A 189 0.37 -12.27 -11.95
CA LEU A 189 0.54 -10.97 -11.31
C LEU A 189 1.20 -9.95 -12.26
N TRP A 190 2.23 -10.37 -12.97
CA TRP A 190 2.93 -9.52 -13.93
C TRP A 190 2.01 -9.03 -15.05
N GLU A 191 1.33 -9.96 -15.72
CA GLU A 191 0.53 -9.70 -16.91
C GLU A 191 -0.78 -8.96 -16.58
N ARG A 192 -1.48 -9.36 -15.51
CA ARG A 192 -2.81 -8.84 -15.18
C ARG A 192 -2.79 -7.57 -14.35
N ARG A 193 -1.74 -7.34 -13.57
CA ARG A 193 -1.69 -6.23 -12.62
C ARG A 193 -0.49 -5.32 -12.79
N LEU A 194 0.74 -5.83 -12.75
CA LEU A 194 1.94 -4.97 -12.72
C LEU A 194 2.13 -4.17 -14.02
N VAL A 195 2.04 -4.83 -15.17
CA VAL A 195 2.14 -4.16 -16.49
C VAL A 195 1.04 -3.10 -16.70
N PRO A 196 -0.26 -3.43 -16.54
CA PRO A 196 -1.31 -2.43 -16.70
C PRO A 196 -1.27 -1.33 -15.64
N PHE A 197 -0.87 -1.62 -14.39
CA PHE A 197 -0.70 -0.60 -13.35
C PHE A 197 0.44 0.36 -13.69
N GLU A 198 1.60 -0.14 -14.14
CA GLU A 198 2.69 0.70 -14.64
C GLU A 198 2.20 1.64 -15.73
N ALA A 199 1.53 1.10 -16.75
CA ALA A 199 1.05 1.88 -17.88
C ALA A 199 0.07 2.97 -17.44
N ASN A 200 -0.88 2.64 -16.55
CA ASN A 200 -1.82 3.60 -15.99
C ASN A 200 -1.12 4.68 -15.17
N LEU A 201 -0.12 4.34 -14.36
CA LEU A 201 0.62 5.29 -13.53
C LEU A 201 1.45 6.24 -14.40
N ARG A 202 2.20 5.71 -15.38
CA ARG A 202 2.98 6.49 -16.33
C ARG A 202 2.11 7.43 -17.17
N GLU A 203 0.93 6.97 -17.57
CA GLU A 203 -0.02 7.75 -18.38
C GLU A 203 -0.99 8.59 -17.53
N ARG A 204 -0.82 8.59 -16.20
CA ARG A 204 -1.66 9.32 -15.22
C ARG A 204 -3.15 9.02 -15.38
N ARG A 205 -3.50 7.76 -15.62
CA ARG A 205 -4.87 7.29 -15.81
C ARG A 205 -5.37 6.50 -14.61
N VAL A 206 -6.60 6.78 -14.21
CA VAL A 206 -7.35 5.89 -13.34
C VAL A 206 -7.63 4.60 -14.11
N ALA A 207 -7.43 3.45 -13.45
CA ALA A 207 -7.71 2.17 -14.06
C ALA A 207 -9.21 2.06 -14.37
N SER A 208 -9.53 1.54 -15.56
CA SER A 208 -10.90 1.12 -15.85
C SER A 208 -11.18 -0.16 -15.08
N ALA A 209 -11.58 -0.02 -13.82
CA ALA A 209 -12.31 -1.09 -13.17
C ALA A 209 -13.56 -1.32 -14.03
N GLY A 210 -13.74 -2.55 -14.53
CA GLY A 210 -14.97 -2.94 -15.21
C GLY A 210 -16.19 -2.49 -14.40
N ALA A 211 -17.35 -2.32 -15.07
CA ALA A 211 -18.53 -1.72 -14.44
C ALA A 211 -18.73 -2.26 -13.01
N PRO A 212 -18.72 -1.39 -11.98
CA PRO A 212 -18.74 -1.84 -10.59
C PRO A 212 -19.99 -2.70 -10.38
N ARG A 213 -19.79 -4.00 -10.21
CA ARG A 213 -20.89 -4.93 -9.91
C ARG A 213 -21.14 -4.87 -8.42
N SER A 214 -22.41 -4.78 -8.03
CA SER A 214 -22.80 -4.94 -6.63
C SER A 214 -22.22 -6.27 -6.12
N ALA A 215 -21.39 -6.19 -5.09
CA ALA A 215 -20.79 -7.34 -4.44
C ALA A 215 -21.46 -7.58 -3.08
N ALA A 216 -21.42 -8.84 -2.63
CA ALA A 216 -21.66 -9.15 -1.23
C ALA A 216 -20.62 -8.42 -0.36
N PRO A 217 -20.94 -8.11 0.92
CA PRO A 217 -19.97 -7.48 1.81
C PRO A 217 -18.68 -8.29 1.90
N ASP A 218 -17.55 -7.68 1.58
CA ASP A 218 -16.22 -8.32 1.70
C ASP A 218 -15.63 -7.98 3.08
N PRO A 219 -15.35 -8.97 3.94
CA PRO A 219 -14.76 -8.73 5.26
C PRO A 219 -13.35 -8.13 5.20
N THR A 220 -12.68 -8.17 4.05
CA THR A 220 -11.32 -7.66 3.86
C THR A 220 -11.26 -6.18 3.48
N TRP A 221 -12.39 -5.53 3.15
CA TRP A 221 -12.42 -4.10 2.77
C TRP A 221 -11.80 -3.18 3.82
N ALA A 222 -12.04 -3.43 5.11
CA ALA A 222 -11.47 -2.62 6.18
C ALA A 222 -9.93 -2.68 6.19
N ALA A 223 -9.35 -3.87 6.00
CA ALA A 223 -7.91 -4.07 5.94
C ALA A 223 -7.30 -3.46 4.67
N GLN A 224 -7.97 -3.62 3.53
CA GLN A 224 -7.57 -2.99 2.26
C GLN A 224 -7.60 -1.45 2.38
N ALA A 225 -8.66 -0.89 2.95
CA ALA A 225 -8.80 0.54 3.16
C ALA A 225 -7.74 1.06 4.14
N ALA A 226 -7.39 0.32 5.21
CA ALA A 226 -6.32 0.71 6.12
C ALA A 226 -4.96 0.88 5.40
N ARG A 227 -4.60 -0.05 4.51
CA ARG A 227 -3.38 0.09 3.68
C ARG A 227 -3.43 1.32 2.78
N LEU A 228 -4.54 1.49 2.07
CA LEU A 228 -4.73 2.61 1.15
C LEU A 228 -4.73 3.96 1.88
N ARG A 229 -5.37 4.05 3.05
CA ARG A 229 -5.33 5.23 3.93
C ARG A 229 -3.90 5.58 4.32
N ALA A 230 -3.12 4.60 4.75
CA ALA A 230 -1.72 4.82 5.13
C ALA A 230 -0.90 5.32 3.94
N ARG A 231 -1.08 4.74 2.74
CA ARG A 231 -0.42 5.18 1.50
C ARG A 231 -0.79 6.61 1.10
N VAL A 232 -2.09 6.94 1.13
CA VAL A 232 -2.58 8.31 0.83
C VAL A 232 -2.07 9.31 1.86
N ALA A 233 -2.04 8.95 3.15
CA ALA A 233 -1.51 9.80 4.20
C ALA A 233 -0.01 10.05 4.03
N ALA A 234 0.77 9.00 3.74
CA ALA A 234 2.21 9.12 3.47
C ALA A 234 2.49 10.00 2.26
N ALA A 235 1.69 9.88 1.19
CA ALA A 235 1.82 10.71 -0.01
C ALA A 235 1.42 12.18 0.24
N ALA A 236 0.41 12.44 1.06
CA ALA A 236 -0.03 13.79 1.38
C ALA A 236 0.98 14.55 2.27
N GLY A 237 1.76 13.83 3.08
CA GLY A 237 2.74 14.40 4.02
C GLY A 237 2.11 15.45 4.94
N ASP A 238 2.84 16.53 5.22
CA ASP A 238 2.42 17.59 6.15
C ASP A 238 1.17 18.37 5.71
N ARG A 239 0.77 18.24 4.44
CA ARG A 239 -0.45 18.85 3.90
C ARG A 239 -1.70 18.05 4.23
N GLY A 240 -1.55 16.76 4.52
CA GLY A 240 -2.63 15.89 4.97
C GLY A 240 -3.02 16.18 6.42
N ARG A 241 -4.32 16.16 6.71
CA ARG A 241 -4.90 16.28 8.06
C ARG A 241 -5.52 14.98 8.56
N GLY A 242 -5.24 13.87 7.87
CA GLY A 242 -5.83 12.55 8.11
C GLY A 242 -6.60 12.05 6.89
N VAL A 243 -6.81 10.73 6.84
CA VAL A 243 -7.52 10.06 5.75
C VAL A 243 -8.55 9.13 6.37
N ALA A 244 -9.82 9.24 6.02
CA ALA A 244 -10.88 8.34 6.48
C ALA A 244 -11.29 7.33 5.40
N HIS A 245 -11.65 6.12 5.80
CA HIS A 245 -12.46 5.22 4.96
C HIS A 245 -13.92 5.67 5.05
N THR A 246 -14.52 5.94 3.90
CA THR A 246 -15.89 6.47 3.73
C THR A 246 -16.66 5.64 2.70
N GLY A 247 -17.88 6.05 2.39
CA GLY A 247 -18.71 5.35 1.43
C GLY A 247 -19.21 3.98 1.93
N PRO A 248 -19.81 3.19 1.04
CA PRO A 248 -20.55 1.98 1.43
C PRO A 248 -19.66 0.87 1.96
N THR A 249 -18.46 0.71 1.39
CA THR A 249 -17.49 -0.32 1.83
C THR A 249 -16.95 -0.07 3.25
N ALA A 250 -17.17 1.14 3.80
CA ALA A 250 -16.86 1.48 5.19
C ALA A 250 -17.96 1.09 6.19
N VAL A 251 -19.13 0.64 5.72
CA VAL A 251 -20.26 0.25 6.57
C VAL A 251 -20.30 -1.28 6.69
N PRO A 252 -20.05 -1.86 7.89
CA PRO A 252 -20.00 -3.30 8.05
C PRO A 252 -21.29 -3.99 7.60
N GLY A 253 -21.14 -5.04 6.78
CA GLY A 253 -22.26 -5.85 6.30
C GLY A 253 -23.11 -5.20 5.20
N LEU A 254 -22.75 -4.01 4.70
CA LEU A 254 -23.47 -3.33 3.63
C LEU A 254 -23.00 -3.84 2.25
N PRO A 255 -23.88 -4.43 1.41
CA PRO A 255 -23.56 -4.73 0.03
C PRO A 255 -23.19 -3.45 -0.73
N ALA A 256 -22.14 -3.52 -1.55
CA ALA A 256 -21.60 -2.36 -2.23
C ALA A 256 -20.88 -2.77 -3.51
N ALA A 257 -20.74 -1.82 -4.44
CA ALA A 257 -19.70 -1.93 -5.45
C ALA A 257 -18.34 -2.09 -4.77
N ASP A 258 -17.48 -2.95 -5.32
CA ASP A 258 -16.13 -3.20 -4.80
C ASP A 258 -15.16 -2.04 -5.13
N VAL A 259 -15.48 -0.87 -4.60
CA VAL A 259 -14.75 0.40 -4.72
C VAL A 259 -14.55 0.97 -3.32
N ILE A 260 -13.30 1.21 -2.95
CA ILE A 260 -12.98 1.82 -1.66
C ILE A 260 -12.99 3.34 -1.82
N ASP A 261 -13.86 4.03 -1.07
CA ASP A 261 -13.90 5.49 -1.03
C ASP A 261 -13.11 6.01 0.17
N LEU A 262 -12.09 6.81 -0.08
CA LEU A 262 -11.28 7.48 0.93
C LEU A 262 -11.54 8.98 0.92
N GLN A 263 -11.51 9.59 2.10
CA GLN A 263 -11.53 11.04 2.25
C GLN A 263 -10.20 11.51 2.87
N LEU A 264 -9.38 12.21 2.08
CA LEU A 264 -8.22 12.95 2.56
C LEU A 264 -8.65 14.36 2.99
N GLY A 265 -8.43 14.69 4.27
CA GLY A 265 -8.58 16.06 4.77
C GLY A 265 -7.34 16.90 4.46
N VAL A 266 -7.53 18.15 4.04
CA VAL A 266 -6.45 19.14 3.85
C VAL A 266 -6.80 20.47 4.52
N GLY A 267 -5.81 21.35 4.70
CA GLY A 267 -6.00 22.65 5.35
C GLY A 267 -6.63 23.72 4.46
N SER A 268 -6.58 23.56 3.13
CA SER A 268 -7.08 24.56 2.18
C SER A 268 -7.33 23.95 0.80
N PRO A 269 -8.03 24.65 -0.11
CA PRO A 269 -8.17 24.23 -1.50
C PRO A 269 -6.84 24.22 -2.25
N ALA A 270 -5.91 25.12 -1.89
CA ALA A 270 -4.56 25.15 -2.46
C ALA A 270 -3.76 23.90 -2.07
N ASP A 271 -3.87 23.44 -0.83
CA ASP A 271 -3.27 22.17 -0.40
C ASP A 271 -3.87 20.99 -1.17
N ALA A 272 -5.18 21.02 -1.47
CA ALA A 272 -5.83 20.00 -2.27
C ALA A 272 -5.24 19.88 -3.69
N ASP A 273 -4.81 20.99 -4.28
CA ASP A 273 -4.11 21.00 -5.57
C ASP A 273 -2.62 20.63 -5.41
N ALA A 274 -1.98 21.05 -4.32
CA ALA A 274 -0.56 20.79 -4.08
C ALA A 274 -0.24 19.31 -3.81
N VAL A 275 -1.17 18.54 -3.23
CA VAL A 275 -0.98 17.09 -3.03
C VAL A 275 -1.13 16.27 -4.31
N ARG A 276 -1.55 16.90 -5.42
CA ARG A 276 -1.91 16.19 -6.65
C ARG A 276 -0.79 15.25 -7.10
N ASP A 277 0.39 15.79 -7.39
CA ASP A 277 1.47 15.04 -8.04
C ASP A 277 1.99 13.92 -7.11
N ALA A 278 2.08 14.17 -5.80
CA ALA A 278 2.44 13.15 -4.82
C ALA A 278 1.42 12.00 -4.76
N LEU A 279 0.12 12.29 -4.85
CA LEU A 279 -0.91 11.25 -4.97
C LEU A 279 -0.78 10.47 -6.28
N GLN A 280 -0.46 11.14 -7.40
CA GLN A 280 -0.25 10.45 -8.68
C GLN A 280 0.91 9.46 -8.59
N ASP A 281 2.03 9.89 -8.03
CA ASP A 281 3.23 9.05 -7.85
C ASP A 281 2.98 7.87 -6.90
N ALA A 282 2.07 8.04 -5.94
CA ALA A 282 1.61 6.97 -5.05
C ALA A 282 0.58 6.02 -5.68
N GLY A 283 0.22 6.21 -6.96
CA GLY A 283 -0.72 5.36 -7.70
C GLY A 283 -2.16 5.85 -7.72
N PHE A 284 -2.40 7.12 -7.37
CA PHE A 284 -3.72 7.76 -7.35
C PHE A 284 -3.80 8.96 -8.31
N PRO A 285 -3.79 8.74 -9.64
CA PRO A 285 -3.97 9.80 -10.62
C PRO A 285 -5.27 10.59 -10.43
N ARG A 286 -5.30 11.77 -11.02
CA ARG A 286 -6.50 12.61 -11.03
C ARG A 286 -7.62 11.88 -11.76
N HIS A 287 -8.80 11.81 -11.15
CA HIS A 287 -9.97 11.21 -11.77
C HIS A 287 -10.52 12.14 -12.87
N PRO A 288 -10.95 11.62 -14.03
CA PRO A 288 -11.51 12.42 -15.11
C PRO A 288 -12.90 12.99 -14.78
N ASP A 289 -13.71 12.24 -14.04
CA ASP A 289 -15.05 12.71 -13.62
C ASP A 289 -14.98 14.03 -12.85
N PRO A 290 -15.96 14.94 -13.05
CA PRO A 290 -15.98 16.23 -12.39
C PRO A 290 -15.99 16.07 -10.87
N PRO A 291 -15.19 16.84 -10.14
CA PRO A 291 -15.08 16.68 -8.70
C PRO A 291 -16.28 17.29 -7.98
N GLY A 292 -17.20 16.46 -7.49
CA GLY A 292 -18.33 16.91 -6.68
C GLY A 292 -19.32 17.83 -7.41
N SER A 293 -20.29 18.36 -6.67
CA SER A 293 -21.17 19.44 -7.15
C SER A 293 -20.46 20.79 -7.01
N SER A 294 -20.94 21.81 -7.75
CA SER A 294 -20.50 23.20 -7.55
C SER A 294 -20.70 23.70 -6.12
N GLU A 295 -21.66 23.11 -5.40
CA GLU A 295 -21.94 23.40 -3.99
C GLU A 295 -20.80 22.93 -3.09
N TRP A 296 -20.22 21.75 -3.35
CA TRP A 296 -19.18 21.13 -2.52
C TRP A 296 -17.91 20.87 -3.31
N PRO A 297 -17.10 21.92 -3.54
CA PRO A 297 -15.86 21.80 -4.31
C PRO A 297 -14.92 20.81 -3.63
N GLN A 298 -14.33 19.94 -4.44
CA GLN A 298 -13.36 18.94 -3.99
C GLN A 298 -12.34 18.67 -5.09
N ARG A 299 -11.39 17.76 -4.82
CA ARG A 299 -10.60 17.08 -5.85
C ARG A 299 -10.90 15.59 -5.76
N LEU A 300 -10.95 14.92 -6.91
CA LEU A 300 -11.19 13.48 -6.98
C LEU A 300 -10.01 12.81 -7.67
N HIS A 301 -9.44 11.81 -7.01
CA HIS A 301 -8.42 10.93 -7.55
C HIS A 301 -8.95 9.50 -7.58
N GLY A 302 -8.34 8.62 -8.38
CA GLY A 302 -8.68 7.20 -8.42
C GLY A 302 -7.44 6.33 -8.55
N ALA A 303 -7.57 5.04 -8.25
CA ALA A 303 -6.43 4.11 -8.35
C ALA A 303 -6.03 3.85 -9.82
N ALA A 304 -4.73 3.83 -10.08
CA ALA A 304 -4.14 3.31 -11.33
C ALA A 304 -3.99 1.76 -11.31
N ASP A 305 -4.12 1.14 -10.14
CA ASP A 305 -4.13 -0.32 -9.97
C ASP A 305 -5.42 -0.92 -10.56
N PRO A 306 -5.35 -1.79 -11.59
CA PRO A 306 -6.53 -2.38 -12.21
C PRO A 306 -7.26 -3.39 -11.33
N GLU A 307 -6.61 -3.94 -10.30
CA GLU A 307 -7.22 -4.94 -9.42
C GLU A 307 -7.77 -4.35 -8.12
N ARG A 308 -7.57 -3.06 -7.85
CA ARG A 308 -8.16 -2.41 -6.68
C ARG A 308 -8.71 -1.04 -7.01
N ALA A 309 -10.01 -0.99 -7.28
CA ALA A 309 -10.72 0.27 -7.48
C ALA A 309 -10.78 1.11 -6.19
N VAL A 310 -10.35 2.36 -6.28
CA VAL A 310 -10.34 3.34 -5.17
C VAL A 310 -10.76 4.69 -5.70
N ARG A 311 -11.50 5.44 -4.89
CA ARG A 311 -11.72 6.88 -5.07
C ARG A 311 -11.15 7.62 -3.88
N VAL A 312 -10.34 8.64 -4.12
CA VAL A 312 -9.78 9.49 -3.07
C VAL A 312 -10.34 10.90 -3.24
N HIS A 313 -11.25 11.25 -2.34
CA HIS A 313 -11.84 12.57 -2.24
C HIS A 313 -10.95 13.45 -1.38
N VAL A 314 -10.42 14.53 -1.95
CA VAL A 314 -9.63 15.52 -1.22
C VAL A 314 -10.50 16.72 -0.90
N ARG A 315 -10.72 16.98 0.38
CA ARG A 315 -11.62 18.03 0.88
C ARG A 315 -10.95 18.83 1.99
N GLU A 316 -11.22 20.14 2.02
CA GLU A 316 -10.80 21.00 3.12
C GLU A 316 -11.57 20.64 4.39
N VAL A 317 -10.82 20.49 5.49
CA VAL A 317 -11.37 20.15 6.81
C VAL A 317 -12.36 21.23 7.26
N GLY A 318 -13.52 20.81 7.78
CA GLY A 318 -14.58 21.70 8.25
C GLY A 318 -15.61 22.08 7.17
N THR A 319 -15.35 21.83 5.89
CA THR A 319 -16.34 22.10 4.83
C THR A 319 -17.56 21.17 4.92
N PRO A 320 -18.75 21.57 4.41
CA PRO A 320 -19.95 20.74 4.44
C PRO A 320 -19.76 19.36 3.80
N GLY A 321 -19.08 19.31 2.64
CA GLY A 321 -18.79 18.05 1.96
C GLY A 321 -17.84 17.14 2.74
N TRP A 322 -16.83 17.70 3.42
CA TRP A 322 -15.94 16.96 4.30
C TRP A 322 -16.69 16.36 5.49
N ARG A 323 -17.53 17.16 6.16
CA ARG A 323 -18.32 16.70 7.31
C ARG A 323 -19.34 15.65 6.92
N TYR A 324 -20.08 15.87 5.82
CA TYR A 324 -21.17 15.02 5.41
C TYR A 324 -20.73 13.59 5.04
N ALA A 325 -19.58 13.44 4.38
CA ALA A 325 -19.09 12.10 4.02
C ALA A 325 -18.76 11.24 5.26
N LEU A 326 -18.24 11.85 6.34
CA LEU A 326 -17.99 11.18 7.61
C LEU A 326 -19.30 10.89 8.34
N LEU A 327 -20.18 11.88 8.39
CA LEU A 327 -21.48 11.78 9.04
C LEU A 327 -22.32 10.66 8.43
N LEU A 328 -22.43 10.61 7.10
CA LEU A 328 -23.24 9.61 6.40
C LEU A 328 -22.76 8.19 6.73
N ARG A 329 -21.44 7.96 6.71
CA ARG A 329 -20.83 6.68 7.10
C ARG A 329 -21.20 6.29 8.53
N ASP A 330 -21.00 7.19 9.49
CA ASP A 330 -21.18 6.89 10.91
C ASP A 330 -22.66 6.73 11.27
N TRP A 331 -23.54 7.54 10.68
CA TRP A 331 -24.98 7.39 10.81
C TRP A 331 -25.46 6.06 10.24
N LEU A 332 -25.01 5.67 9.04
CA LEU A 332 -25.34 4.34 8.48
C LEU A 332 -24.80 3.19 9.34
N ARG A 333 -23.67 3.34 10.03
CA ARG A 333 -23.21 2.33 11.01
C ARG A 333 -24.15 2.22 12.21
N ALA A 334 -24.70 3.33 12.68
CA ALA A 334 -25.53 3.39 13.87
C ALA A 334 -27.03 3.09 13.62
N ASP A 335 -27.54 3.34 12.42
CA ASP A 335 -28.97 3.31 12.12
C ASP A 335 -29.31 2.25 11.06
N ALA A 336 -30.01 1.19 11.49
CA ALA A 336 -30.40 0.08 10.61
C ALA A 336 -31.45 0.49 9.57
N VAL A 337 -32.38 1.37 9.93
CA VAL A 337 -33.45 1.83 9.03
C VAL A 337 -32.84 2.65 7.90
N ALA A 338 -31.91 3.55 8.25
CA ALA A 338 -31.16 4.34 7.28
C ALA A 338 -30.39 3.46 6.28
N ARG A 339 -29.77 2.36 6.76
CA ARG A 339 -29.09 1.39 5.88
C ARG A 339 -30.04 0.69 4.93
N GLU A 340 -31.21 0.27 5.40
CA GLU A 340 -32.20 -0.41 4.56
C GLU A 340 -32.73 0.52 3.46
N GLU A 341 -33.03 1.77 3.79
CA GLU A 341 -33.42 2.79 2.81
C GLU A 341 -32.31 3.07 1.79
N TYR A 342 -31.06 3.23 2.26
CA TYR A 342 -29.90 3.39 1.39
C TYR A 342 -29.79 2.23 0.40
N LEU A 343 -29.94 1.00 0.87
CA LEU A 343 -29.87 -0.19 0.02
C LEU A 343 -30.99 -0.26 -1.00
N GLY A 344 -32.19 0.22 -0.65
CA GLY A 344 -33.30 0.31 -1.59
C GLY A 344 -32.90 1.11 -2.84
N VAL A 345 -32.36 2.31 -2.64
CA VAL A 345 -31.96 3.20 -3.74
C VAL A 345 -30.68 2.73 -4.44
N ALA A 346 -29.73 2.15 -3.71
CA ALA A 346 -28.48 1.66 -4.28
C ALA A 346 -28.67 0.40 -5.14
N ARG A 347 -29.63 -0.47 -4.84
CA ARG A 347 -29.93 -1.67 -5.64
C ARG A 347 -30.50 -1.36 -7.01
N ASP A 348 -31.22 -0.26 -7.13
CA ASP A 348 -31.80 0.21 -8.38
C ASP A 348 -30.78 0.95 -9.27
N ALA A 349 -29.50 0.99 -8.86
CA ALA A 349 -28.44 1.61 -9.64
C ALA A 349 -28.25 0.88 -10.98
N PRO A 350 -28.40 1.58 -12.11
CA PRO A 350 -28.22 0.98 -13.42
C PRO A 350 -26.76 0.56 -13.63
N ALA A 351 -26.56 -0.53 -14.36
CA ALA A 351 -25.23 -0.86 -14.86
C ALA A 351 -24.73 0.28 -15.78
N ARG A 352 -23.41 0.48 -15.86
CA ARG A 352 -22.80 1.48 -16.77
C ARG A 352 -23.18 1.32 -18.26
N CYS A 353 -23.82 0.22 -18.65
CA CYS A 353 -24.31 -0.06 -19.99
C CYS A 353 -25.85 -0.04 -20.10
N ALA A 354 -26.56 0.47 -19.09
CA ALA A 354 -28.01 0.64 -19.13
C ALA A 354 -28.41 1.86 -19.97
N ASP A 355 -29.70 1.97 -20.30
CA ASP A 355 -30.28 3.11 -21.02
C ASP A 355 -30.05 4.42 -20.24
N ASP A 356 -29.78 5.52 -20.95
CA ASP A 356 -29.62 6.88 -20.40
C ASP A 356 -30.82 7.30 -19.54
N LEU A 357 -32.03 6.83 -19.88
CA LEU A 357 -33.24 7.07 -19.10
C LEU A 357 -33.22 6.40 -17.72
N ASP A 358 -32.68 5.18 -17.62
CA ASP A 358 -32.54 4.48 -16.34
C ASP A 358 -31.49 5.17 -15.45
N VAL A 359 -30.39 5.64 -16.06
CA VAL A 359 -29.36 6.44 -15.37
C VAL A 359 -29.94 7.73 -14.81
N ALA A 360 -30.70 8.48 -15.61
CA ALA A 360 -31.33 9.72 -15.17
C ALA A 360 -32.36 9.49 -14.05
N ARG A 361 -33.19 8.44 -14.17
CA ARG A 361 -34.18 8.08 -13.16
C ARG A 361 -33.54 7.71 -11.83
N TRP A 362 -32.50 6.88 -11.87
CA TRP A 362 -31.76 6.52 -10.67
C TRP A 362 -31.06 7.73 -10.05
N ALA A 363 -30.41 8.58 -10.85
CA ALA A 363 -29.74 9.78 -10.35
C ALA A 363 -30.72 10.70 -9.60
N SER A 364 -31.94 10.89 -10.13
CA SER A 364 -32.99 11.66 -9.46
C SER A 364 -33.48 11.00 -8.16
N ALA A 365 -33.66 9.68 -8.14
CA ALA A 365 -34.03 8.95 -6.92
C ALA A 365 -32.93 9.03 -5.85
N TRP A 366 -31.67 8.95 -6.27
CA TRP A 366 -30.50 9.10 -5.42
C TRP A 366 -30.40 10.50 -4.80
N GLU A 367 -30.56 11.55 -5.61
CA GLU A 367 -30.57 12.94 -5.15
C GLU A 367 -31.69 13.17 -4.13
N SER A 368 -32.91 12.69 -4.43
CA SER A 368 -34.06 12.77 -3.53
C SER A 368 -33.79 12.07 -2.18
N TRP A 369 -33.13 10.92 -2.21
CA TRP A 369 -32.73 10.22 -0.99
C TRP A 369 -31.67 10.99 -0.20
N CYS A 370 -30.65 11.53 -0.86
CA CYS A 370 -29.62 12.35 -0.22
C CYS A 370 -30.21 13.58 0.49
N ASP A 371 -31.17 14.25 -0.15
CA ASP A 371 -31.85 15.42 0.41
C ASP A 371 -32.68 15.06 1.65
N ALA A 372 -33.35 13.91 1.65
CA ALA A 372 -34.11 13.42 2.80
C ALA A 372 -33.19 12.88 3.93
N ALA A 373 -32.07 12.26 3.57
CA ALA A 373 -31.12 11.65 4.50
C ALA A 373 -30.36 12.71 5.31
N ARG A 374 -29.98 13.82 4.68
CA ARG A 374 -29.17 14.88 5.30
C ARG A 374 -29.73 15.43 6.62
N PRO A 375 -30.96 15.96 6.70
CA PRO A 375 -31.49 16.51 7.96
C PRO A 375 -31.62 15.44 9.05
N ARG A 376 -31.87 14.18 8.68
CA ARG A 376 -31.94 13.05 9.64
C ARG A 376 -30.57 12.71 10.21
N ALA A 377 -29.55 12.63 9.36
CA ALA A 377 -28.19 12.40 9.79
C ALA A 377 -27.70 13.56 10.69
N ASP A 378 -28.04 14.80 10.37
CA ASP A 378 -27.71 15.96 11.21
C ASP A 378 -28.43 15.93 12.57
N ALA A 379 -29.71 15.54 12.60
CA ALA A 379 -30.44 15.34 13.84
C ALA A 379 -29.84 14.21 14.71
N TRP A 380 -29.42 13.10 14.09
CA TRP A 380 -28.68 12.05 14.77
C TRP A 380 -27.36 12.57 15.35
N ALA A 381 -26.58 13.33 14.57
CA ALA A 381 -25.32 13.89 15.05
C ALA A 381 -25.50 14.81 16.27
N ALA A 382 -26.53 15.65 16.25
CA ALA A 382 -26.84 16.57 17.34
C ALA A 382 -27.22 15.87 18.65
N THR A 383 -27.79 14.65 18.57
CA THR A 383 -28.27 13.89 19.72
C THR A 383 -27.29 12.81 20.21
N SER A 384 -26.30 12.43 19.40
CA SER A 384 -25.38 11.31 19.65
C SER A 384 -23.98 11.73 20.15
N ALA A 385 -23.76 13.01 20.43
CA ALA A 385 -22.43 13.58 20.73
C ALA A 385 -21.39 13.29 19.61
N TRP A 386 -21.86 13.11 18.38
CA TRP A 386 -20.99 12.79 17.24
C TRP A 386 -20.05 13.95 16.93
N VAL A 387 -18.78 13.63 16.71
CA VAL A 387 -17.76 14.53 16.21
C VAL A 387 -17.10 13.92 14.97
N PRO A 388 -16.84 14.70 13.91
CA PRO A 388 -16.18 14.16 12.72
C PRO A 388 -14.76 13.69 13.07
N SER A 389 -14.41 12.48 12.66
CA SER A 389 -13.05 11.94 12.81
C SER A 389 -12.49 11.39 11.50
N LEU A 390 -11.21 11.67 11.26
CA LEU A 390 -10.42 11.12 10.16
C LEU A 390 -9.62 9.87 10.57
N ASP A 391 -9.76 9.43 11.82
CA ASP A 391 -9.07 8.25 12.38
C ASP A 391 -9.66 6.91 11.90
#